data_AF-A0A6V7M3W5-F1
#
_entry.id   AF-A0A6V7M3W5-F1
#
_cell.length_a   1.000
_cell.length_b   1.000
_cell.length_c   1.000
_cell.angle_alpha   90.00
_cell.angle_beta   90.00
_cell.angle_gamma   90.00
#
_symmetry.space_group_name_H-M   'P 1'
#
loop_
_entity.id
_entity.type
_entity.pdbx_description
1 polymer ?
#
loop_
_entity_poly.entity_id
_entity_poly.type
_entity_poly.pdbx_seq_one_letter_code
_entity_poly.pdbx_strand_id
1 'polypeptide(L)'
;PDLRSITACSFYWGKMDRYEAERLLDGKPEGTFLLRDSAQEEFLFSVSFRKYGRSLHARIEQWNHKFSFDSHDPGVYASET
;
A
#
# COMPACT_ATOMS: atom_id res chain seq x y z
N PRO A 1 -7.65 -3.95 10.47
CA PRO A 1 -7.61 -2.57 10.88
C PRO A 1 -8.87 -1.82 10.40
N ASP A 2 -9.62 -1.24 11.33
CA ASP A 2 -10.63 -0.23 10.98
C ASP A 2 -9.96 0.86 10.12
N LEU A 3 -10.69 1.41 9.15
CA LEU A 3 -10.22 2.48 8.25
C LEU A 3 -9.56 3.62 9.02
N ARG A 4 -10.10 3.96 10.20
CA ARG A 4 -9.53 4.98 11.10
C ARG A 4 -8.16 4.64 11.63
N SER A 5 -7.91 3.35 11.91
CA SER A 5 -6.61 2.90 12.40
C SER A 5 -5.56 2.99 11.31
N ILE A 6 -5.93 2.66 10.07
CA ILE A 6 -5.05 2.78 8.89
C ILE A 6 -4.70 4.24 8.62
N THR A 7 -5.70 5.12 8.60
CA THR A 7 -5.48 6.53 8.29
C THR A 7 -4.81 7.32 9.42
N ALA A 8 -4.80 6.78 10.64
CA ALA A 8 -4.06 7.35 11.76
C ALA A 8 -2.56 6.96 11.78
N CYS A 9 -2.14 5.98 10.95
CA CYS A 9 -0.75 5.58 10.89
C CYS A 9 0.13 6.67 10.26
N SER A 10 1.32 6.91 10.83
CA SER A 10 2.27 7.91 10.33
C SER A 10 2.83 7.61 8.94
N PHE A 11 2.69 6.35 8.48
CA PHE A 11 3.08 5.91 7.15
C PHE A 11 1.95 6.00 6.12
N TYR A 12 0.76 6.50 6.51
CA TYR A 12 -0.33 6.82 5.58
C TYR A 12 -0.22 8.26 5.10
N TRP A 13 -0.20 8.45 3.78
CA TRP A 13 0.01 9.74 3.12
C TRP A 13 -1.23 10.26 2.39
N GLY A 14 -2.38 9.61 2.53
CA GLY A 14 -3.62 10.05 1.89
C GLY A 14 -3.61 9.91 0.37
N LYS A 15 -4.35 10.83 -0.27
CA LYS A 15 -4.46 10.89 -1.73
C LYS A 15 -3.14 11.31 -2.34
N MET A 16 -2.48 10.35 -2.98
CA MET A 16 -1.19 10.52 -3.62
C MET A 16 -1.12 9.60 -4.84
N ASP A 17 -0.64 10.12 -5.97
CA ASP A 17 -0.45 9.31 -7.16
C ASP A 17 0.88 8.52 -7.11
N ARG A 18 1.08 7.62 -8.08
CA ARG A 18 2.29 6.78 -8.12
C ARG A 18 3.57 7.60 -8.33
N TYR A 19 3.52 8.67 -9.10
CA TYR A 19 4.69 9.47 -9.47
C TYR A 19 5.15 10.35 -8.30
N GLU A 20 4.20 10.87 -7.51
CA GLU A 20 4.48 11.52 -6.24
C GLU A 20 5.18 10.56 -5.27
N ALA A 21 4.68 9.34 -5.14
CA ALA A 21 5.29 8.31 -4.30
C ALA A 21 6.69 7.92 -4.78
N GLU A 22 6.90 7.79 -6.09
CA GLU A 22 8.22 7.52 -6.69
C GLU A 22 9.23 8.60 -6.33
N ARG A 23 8.86 9.89 -6.46
CA ARG A 23 9.73 11.03 -6.10
C ARG A 23 10.10 11.04 -4.63
N LEU A 24 9.19 10.67 -3.72
CA LEU A 24 9.47 10.62 -2.28
C LEU A 24 10.39 9.46 -1.90
N LEU A 25 10.29 8.34 -2.62
CA LEU A 25 11.08 7.13 -2.39
C LEU A 25 12.42 7.14 -3.12
N ASP A 26 12.62 8.08 -4.05
CA ASP A 26 13.88 8.16 -4.79
C ASP A 26 15.06 8.48 -3.87
N GLY A 27 16.17 7.78 -4.08
CA GLY A 27 17.36 7.85 -3.22
C GLY A 27 17.17 7.35 -1.77
N LYS A 28 15.99 6.86 -1.38
CA LYS A 28 15.76 6.30 -0.03
C LYS A 28 16.34 4.88 0.10
N PRO A 29 16.67 4.44 1.33
CA PRO A 29 17.12 3.08 1.60
C PRO A 29 16.13 2.02 1.10
N GLU A 30 16.65 0.84 0.76
CA GLU A 30 15.82 -0.32 0.42
C GLU A 30 14.88 -0.68 1.59
N GLY A 31 13.64 -1.07 1.27
CA GLY A 31 12.59 -1.34 2.25
C GLY A 31 11.82 -0.11 2.72
N THR A 32 12.24 1.11 2.36
CA THR A 32 11.44 2.32 2.61
C THR A 32 10.10 2.20 1.90
N PHE A 33 9.01 2.46 2.61
CA PHE A 33 7.66 2.35 2.06
C PHE A 33 6.76 3.49 2.55
N LEU A 34 5.64 3.65 1.85
CA LEU A 34 4.51 4.48 2.26
C LEU A 34 3.20 3.84 1.81
N LEU A 35 2.15 4.12 2.57
CA LEU A 35 0.77 3.76 2.26
C LEU A 35 0.04 4.99 1.71
N ARG A 36 -0.71 4.83 0.64
CA ARG A 36 -1.48 5.90 0.00
C ARG A 36 -2.82 5.38 -0.50
N ASP A 37 -3.73 6.28 -0.82
CA ASP A 37 -4.95 5.92 -1.54
C ASP A 37 -4.60 5.36 -2.92
N SER A 38 -5.38 4.39 -3.37
CA SER A 38 -5.27 3.91 -4.75
C SER A 38 -5.73 4.99 -5.72
N ALA A 39 -5.09 5.03 -6.90
CA ALA A 39 -5.56 5.87 -8.00
C ALA A 39 -6.69 5.20 -8.83
N GLN A 40 -7.03 3.95 -8.52
CA GLN A 40 -8.12 3.21 -9.15
C GLN A 40 -9.28 3.06 -8.18
N GLU A 41 -10.50 3.29 -8.68
CA GLU A 41 -11.73 3.28 -7.89
C GLU A 41 -12.03 1.90 -7.24
N GLU A 42 -11.53 0.82 -7.84
CA GLU A 42 -11.74 -0.56 -7.38
C GLU A 42 -10.93 -0.92 -6.11
N PHE A 43 -9.92 -0.12 -5.75
CA PHE A 43 -9.05 -0.40 -4.61
C PHE A 43 -9.04 0.81 -3.68
N LEU A 44 -9.05 0.58 -2.36
CA LEU A 44 -8.98 1.68 -1.40
C LEU A 44 -7.54 2.18 -1.24
N PHE A 45 -6.58 1.27 -1.10
CA PHE A 45 -5.21 1.59 -0.74
C PHE A 45 -4.18 0.98 -1.70
N SER A 46 -2.99 1.56 -1.71
CA SER A 46 -1.81 1.02 -2.37
C SER A 46 -0.58 1.29 -1.50
N VAL A 47 0.32 0.31 -1.42
CA VAL A 47 1.64 0.51 -0.82
C VAL A 47 2.64 0.80 -1.93
N SER A 48 3.50 1.79 -1.72
CA SER A 48 4.64 2.09 -2.59
C SER A 48 5.92 1.88 -1.80
N PHE A 49 6.90 1.17 -2.34
CA PHE A 49 8.10 0.79 -1.61
C PHE A 49 9.33 0.70 -2.51
N ARG A 50 10.51 0.86 -1.92
CA ARG A 50 11.79 0.78 -2.61
C ARG A 50 12.37 -0.63 -2.50
N LYS A 51 12.70 -1.24 -3.65
CA LYS A 51 13.38 -2.54 -3.73
C LYS A 51 14.22 -2.64 -5.00
N TYR A 52 15.42 -3.21 -4.94
CA TYR A 52 16.31 -3.39 -6.09
C TYR A 52 16.62 -2.08 -6.83
N GLY A 53 16.76 -0.99 -6.09
CA GLY A 53 17.01 0.35 -6.67
C GLY A 53 15.84 0.90 -7.50
N ARG A 54 14.62 0.38 -7.33
CA ARG A 54 13.41 0.84 -8.01
C ARG A 54 12.26 1.01 -7.03
N SER A 55 11.33 1.88 -7.38
CA SER A 55 10.09 2.05 -6.64
C SER A 55 9.05 1.12 -7.24
N LEU A 56 8.42 0.31 -6.40
CA LEU A 56 7.40 -0.67 -6.74
C LEU A 56 6.09 -0.30 -6.06
N HIS A 57 4.97 -0.78 -6.62
CA HIS A 57 3.64 -0.49 -6.12
C HIS A 57 2.82 -1.77 -6.06
N ALA A 58 2.17 -2.01 -4.91
CA ALA A 58 1.23 -3.10 -4.76
C ALA A 58 -0.11 -2.56 -4.27
N ARG A 59 -1.20 -3.02 -4.89
CA ARG A 59 -2.57 -2.67 -4.51
C ARG A 59 -2.97 -3.55 -3.33
N ILE A 60 -3.72 -2.98 -2.39
CA ILE A 60 -4.25 -3.75 -1.28
C ILE A 60 -5.70 -4.06 -1.61
N GLU A 61 -6.00 -5.34 -1.68
CA GLU A 61 -7.34 -5.87 -1.90
C GLU A 61 -8.02 -6.06 -0.56
N GLN A 62 -9.33 -5.85 -0.53
CA GLN A 62 -10.17 -6.14 0.62
C GLN A 62 -11.19 -7.19 0.24
N TRP A 63 -11.16 -8.34 0.93
CA TRP A 63 -12.12 -9.41 0.74
C TRP A 63 -12.45 -10.07 2.07
N ASN A 64 -13.73 -10.34 2.34
CA ASN A 64 -14.22 -10.91 3.61
C ASN A 64 -13.65 -10.23 4.88
N HIS A 65 -13.60 -8.89 4.87
CA HIS A 65 -13.03 -8.07 5.96
C HIS A 65 -11.54 -8.30 6.26
N LYS A 66 -10.82 -8.94 5.33
CA LYS A 66 -9.38 -9.12 5.38
C LYS A 66 -8.71 -8.27 4.31
N PHE A 67 -7.48 -7.88 4.57
CA PHE A 67 -6.63 -7.14 3.62
C PHE A 67 -5.46 -8.00 3.18
N SER A 68 -5.22 -8.07 1.87
CA SER A 68 -4.09 -8.79 1.29
C SER A 68 -3.60 -8.13 0.00
N PHE A 69 -2.43 -8.53 -0.48
CA PHE A 69 -1.90 -8.12 -1.79
C PHE A 69 -2.39 -9.01 -2.94
N ASP A 70 -3.03 -10.13 -2.61
CA ASP A 70 -3.75 -11.02 -3.50
C ASP A 70 -4.85 -11.69 -2.66
N SER A 71 -6.11 -11.38 -2.93
CA SER A 71 -7.25 -11.93 -2.16
C SER A 71 -7.73 -13.28 -2.69
N HIS A 72 -7.25 -13.70 -3.86
CA HIS A 72 -7.67 -14.92 -4.52
C HIS A 72 -6.67 -16.07 -4.32
N ASP A 73 -5.43 -15.76 -3.95
CA ASP A 73 -4.42 -16.76 -3.57
C ASP A 73 -4.45 -17.04 -2.04
N PRO A 74 -4.90 -18.25 -1.61
CA PRO A 74 -4.92 -18.63 -0.20
C PRO A 74 -3.52 -18.80 0.41
N GLY A 75 -2.45 -18.86 -0.40
CA GLY A 75 -1.07 -18.88 0.05
C GLY A 75 -0.53 -17.49 0.42
N VAL A 76 -1.21 -16.42 0.05
CA VAL A 76 -0.83 -15.06 0.38
C VAL A 76 -1.37 -14.67 1.75
N TYR A 77 -0.51 -14.04 2.56
CA TYR A 77 -0.90 -13.59 3.89
C TYR A 77 -2.05 -12.58 3.81
N ALA A 78 -3.12 -12.85 4.54
CA ALA A 78 -4.25 -11.96 4.71
C ALA A 78 -4.36 -11.57 6.19
N SER A 79 -4.36 -10.27 6.46
CA SER A 79 -4.52 -9.74 7.82
C SER A 79 -5.99 -9.52 8.11
N GLU A 80 -6.44 -10.01 9.28
CA GLU A 80 -7.75 -9.69 9.82
C GLU A 80 -7.82 -8.24 10.29
N THR A 81 -9.05 -7.79 10.55
CA THR A 81 -9.29 -6.42 10.96
C THR A 81 -8.94 -6.16 12.43
#